data_AF-A0A7R9BBC7-F1
#
_entry.id   AF-A0A7R9BBC7-F1
#
_cell.length_a   1.000
_cell.length_b   1.000
_cell.length_c   1.000
_cell.angle_alpha   90.00
_cell.angle_beta   90.00
_cell.angle_gamma   90.00
#
_symmetry.space_group_name_H-M   'P 1'
#
loop_
_entity.id
_entity.type
_entity.pdbx_description
1 polymer ?
#
loop_
_entity_poly.entity_id
_entity_poly.type
_entity_poly.pdbx_seq_one_letter_code
_entity_poly.pdbx_strand_id
1 'polypeptide(L)'
;MMVCIDDPLPTSFNCKTPRDDVSVERRGLVAGDRDETNMMHQMLHGGGSSANSANRWFDVTIQLVVSSDGACGLCYEHSTAEGVAVVQLVEDVLKQVDSQPEGGNVSNQPQLSPAVRLEWSLDQSLQRIMYQAAHNLD
;
A
#
# COMPACT_ATOMS: atom_id res chain seq x y z
N MET A 1 10.14 -1.27 8.76
CA MET A 1 9.42 -0.77 7.58
C MET A 1 9.26 -1.91 6.60
N MET A 2 8.10 -2.02 5.94
CA MET A 2 7.82 -3.00 4.90
C MET A 2 7.37 -2.27 3.63
N VAL A 3 7.63 -2.85 2.45
CA VAL A 3 7.10 -2.38 1.16
C VAL A 3 6.16 -3.44 0.61
N CYS A 4 4.94 -3.05 0.30
CA CYS A 4 3.88 -3.88 -0.27
C CYS A 4 3.73 -3.53 -1.75
N ILE A 5 3.94 -4.51 -2.62
CA ILE A 5 3.75 -4.36 -4.07
C ILE A 5 2.37 -4.93 -4.39
N ASP A 6 1.46 -4.07 -4.80
CA ASP A 6 0.04 -4.38 -4.97
C ASP A 6 -0.41 -4.39 -6.42
N ASP A 7 -1.52 -5.09 -6.65
CA ASP A 7 -2.35 -4.93 -7.83
C ASP A 7 -3.50 -3.95 -7.57
N PRO A 8 -3.95 -3.17 -8.57
CA PRO A 8 -5.05 -2.23 -8.40
C PRO A 8 -6.36 -2.96 -8.04
N LEU A 9 -7.14 -2.36 -7.13
CA LEU A 9 -8.48 -2.85 -6.86
C LEU A 9 -9.38 -2.66 -8.09
N PRO A 10 -10.39 -3.54 -8.30
CA PRO A 10 -11.38 -3.33 -9.36
C PRO A 10 -12.04 -1.96 -9.26
N THR A 11 -12.31 -1.31 -10.39
CA THR A 11 -13.00 -0.01 -10.44
C THR A 11 -14.42 -0.08 -9.85
N SER A 12 -15.02 -1.28 -9.83
CA SER A 12 -16.31 -1.54 -9.19
C SER A 12 -16.23 -1.63 -7.65
N PHE A 13 -15.04 -1.74 -7.07
CA PHE A 13 -14.87 -1.90 -5.62
C PHE A 13 -15.28 -0.62 -4.88
N ASN A 14 -16.29 -0.74 -4.02
CA ASN A 14 -16.95 0.34 -3.28
C ASN A 14 -17.32 1.58 -4.14
N CYS A 15 -17.67 1.36 -5.41
CA CYS A 15 -18.13 2.43 -6.29
C CYS A 15 -19.54 2.86 -5.89
N LYS A 16 -19.66 3.93 -5.10
CA LYS A 16 -20.93 4.62 -4.85
C LYS A 16 -21.01 5.81 -5.80
N THR A 17 -21.36 5.52 -7.05
CA THR A 17 -21.60 6.47 -8.17
C THR A 17 -20.38 7.34 -8.55
N PRO A 18 -19.94 7.33 -9.83
CA PRO A 18 -18.98 8.32 -10.31
C PRO A 18 -19.51 9.73 -10.00
N ARG A 19 -18.75 10.53 -9.26
CA ARG A 19 -19.07 11.95 -9.03
C ARG A 19 -18.85 12.77 -10.30
N ASP A 20 -19.63 12.48 -11.33
CA ASP A 20 -19.61 13.21 -12.60
C ASP A 20 -20.28 14.59 -12.46
N ASP A 21 -20.96 14.82 -11.33
CA ASP A 21 -21.53 16.11 -10.91
C ASP A 21 -20.47 17.08 -10.34
N VAL A 22 -19.26 16.59 -10.06
CA VAL A 22 -18.17 17.38 -9.48
C VAL A 22 -17.16 17.76 -10.56
N SER A 23 -16.78 19.05 -10.60
CA SER A 23 -15.77 19.54 -11.55
C SER A 23 -14.44 18.81 -11.37
N VAL A 24 -13.67 18.66 -12.47
CA VAL A 24 -12.34 18.02 -12.45
C VAL A 24 -11.42 18.64 -11.40
N GLU A 25 -11.54 19.95 -11.17
CA GLU A 25 -10.76 20.70 -10.16
C GLU A 25 -11.10 20.34 -8.70
N ARG A 26 -12.29 19.76 -8.46
CA ARG A 26 -12.73 19.26 -7.15
C ARG A 26 -12.74 17.74 -7.08
N ARG A 27 -12.46 17.07 -8.19
CA ARG A 27 -12.27 15.62 -8.24
C ARG A 27 -10.97 15.36 -7.48
N GLY A 28 -11.03 14.47 -6.49
CA GLY A 28 -9.86 14.11 -5.68
C GLY A 28 -8.76 13.44 -6.51
N LEU A 29 -7.80 12.81 -5.84
CA LEU A 29 -6.75 12.05 -6.53
C LEU A 29 -7.35 10.94 -7.41
N VAL A 30 -6.75 10.72 -8.57
CA VAL A 30 -7.16 9.68 -9.53
C VAL A 30 -5.92 8.92 -10.00
N ALA A 31 -6.01 7.59 -10.04
CA ALA A 31 -5.02 6.73 -10.69
C ALA A 31 -5.74 5.86 -11.74
N GLY A 32 -5.45 6.10 -13.02
CA GLY A 32 -6.21 5.49 -14.12
C GLY A 32 -7.70 5.82 -14.01
N ASP A 33 -8.54 4.78 -13.91
CA ASP A 33 -9.99 4.89 -13.76
C ASP A 33 -10.48 4.83 -12.30
N ARG A 34 -9.56 4.82 -11.32
CA ARG A 34 -9.88 4.68 -9.89
C ARG A 34 -9.87 6.04 -9.20
N ASP A 35 -10.90 6.28 -8.40
CA ASP A 35 -11.00 7.48 -7.57
C ASP A 35 -10.23 7.34 -6.24
N GLU A 36 -10.10 8.47 -5.54
CA GLU A 36 -9.45 8.56 -4.24
C GLU A 36 -10.06 7.61 -3.20
N THR A 37 -11.37 7.37 -3.24
CA THR A 37 -12.02 6.47 -2.27
C THR A 37 -11.58 5.04 -2.49
N ASN A 38 -11.57 4.57 -3.74
CA ASN A 38 -11.08 3.25 -4.10
C ASN A 38 -9.61 3.07 -3.69
N MET A 39 -8.76 4.05 -4.02
CA MET A 39 -7.34 4.03 -3.63
C MET A 39 -7.17 4.03 -2.11
N MET A 40 -7.99 4.78 -1.36
CA MET A 40 -7.92 4.82 0.10
C MET A 40 -8.27 3.47 0.73
N HIS A 41 -9.24 2.73 0.20
CA HIS A 41 -9.53 1.36 0.67
C HIS A 41 -8.33 0.41 0.49
N GLN A 42 -7.61 0.55 -0.62
CA GLN A 42 -6.38 -0.21 -0.85
C GLN A 42 -5.30 0.14 0.18
N MET A 43 -5.10 1.43 0.47
CA MET A 43 -4.09 1.87 1.45
C MET A 43 -4.45 1.49 2.88
N LEU A 44 -5.73 1.60 3.25
CA LEU A 44 -6.19 1.39 4.63
C LEU A 44 -6.18 -0.08 5.03
N HIS A 45 -6.73 -0.96 4.20
CA HIS A 45 -6.92 -2.36 4.56
C HIS A 45 -6.66 -3.35 3.40
N GLY A 46 -6.33 -2.89 2.19
CA GLY A 46 -5.99 -3.76 1.05
C GLY A 46 -7.17 -4.28 0.24
N GLY A 47 -8.41 -3.86 0.55
CA GLY A 47 -9.60 -4.21 -0.24
C GLY A 47 -10.22 -5.61 0.00
N GLY A 48 -9.76 -6.36 1.01
CA GLY A 48 -10.35 -7.64 1.41
C GLY A 48 -9.44 -8.84 1.17
N SER A 49 -9.85 -9.99 1.69
CA SER A 49 -9.07 -11.24 1.67
C SER A 49 -8.79 -11.77 0.26
N SER A 50 -9.65 -11.44 -0.70
CA SER A 50 -9.51 -11.78 -2.12
C SER A 50 -8.69 -10.77 -2.94
N ALA A 51 -8.22 -9.69 -2.30
CA ALA A 51 -7.41 -8.64 -2.90
C ALA A 51 -6.05 -8.52 -2.19
N ASN A 52 -5.64 -7.32 -1.78
CA ASN A 52 -4.31 -7.04 -1.25
C ASN A 52 -4.20 -7.15 0.28
N SER A 53 -5.27 -7.51 1.00
CA SER A 53 -5.21 -7.56 2.48
C SER A 53 -4.23 -8.59 3.02
N ALA A 54 -4.02 -9.70 2.29
CA ALA A 54 -3.01 -10.69 2.64
C ALA A 54 -1.57 -10.23 2.33
N ASN A 55 -1.40 -9.15 1.56
CA ASN A 55 -0.13 -8.51 1.24
C ASN A 55 0.21 -7.39 2.25
N ARG A 56 -0.11 -7.62 3.53
CA ARG A 56 0.06 -6.67 4.63
C ARG A 56 0.60 -7.37 5.87
N TRP A 57 1.23 -6.59 6.74
CA TRP A 57 1.62 -6.99 8.09
C TRP A 57 1.33 -5.82 9.03
N PHE A 58 0.12 -5.79 9.58
CA PHE A 58 -0.39 -4.64 10.33
C PHE A 58 0.36 -4.34 11.64
N ASP A 59 1.11 -5.30 12.18
CA ASP A 59 2.00 -5.06 13.33
C ASP A 59 3.27 -4.27 12.95
N VAL A 60 3.59 -4.12 11.66
CA VAL A 60 4.74 -3.31 11.22
C VAL A 60 4.36 -1.84 11.25
N THR A 61 5.19 -1.04 11.94
CA THR A 61 4.97 0.40 12.15
C THR A 61 4.68 1.21 10.87
N ILE A 62 5.45 0.98 9.80
CA ILE A 62 5.28 1.67 8.51
C ILE A 62 5.30 0.64 7.39
N GLN A 63 4.20 0.61 6.64
CA GLN A 63 4.03 -0.18 5.42
C GLN A 63 3.85 0.79 4.25
N LEU A 64 4.84 0.88 3.37
CA LEU A 64 4.72 1.63 2.11
C LEU A 64 3.99 0.74 1.10
N VAL A 65 2.98 1.27 0.42
CA VAL A 65 2.20 0.54 -0.58
C VAL A 65 2.46 1.18 -1.94
N VAL A 66 2.84 0.35 -2.91
CA VAL A 66 3.06 0.75 -4.30
C VAL A 66 2.24 -0.17 -5.19
N SER A 67 1.28 0.40 -5.90
CA SER A 67 0.39 -0.29 -6.82
C SER A 67 0.91 -0.19 -8.25
N SER A 68 0.68 -1.23 -9.06
CA SER A 68 1.17 -1.30 -10.45
C SER A 68 0.54 -0.25 -11.39
N ASP A 69 -0.57 0.38 -11.00
CA ASP A 69 -1.23 1.49 -11.72
C ASP A 69 -0.69 2.88 -11.33
N GLY A 70 0.34 2.94 -10.49
CA GLY A 70 0.97 4.18 -10.04
C GLY A 70 0.37 4.78 -8.77
N ALA A 71 -0.71 4.20 -8.22
CA ALA A 71 -1.19 4.60 -6.90
C ALA A 71 -0.16 4.20 -5.82
N CYS A 72 0.17 5.12 -4.92
CA CYS A 72 1.05 4.84 -3.80
C CYS A 72 0.56 5.52 -2.53
N GLY A 73 0.99 5.00 -1.39
CA GLY A 73 0.62 5.50 -0.09
C GLY A 73 1.29 4.72 1.02
N LEU A 74 0.75 4.84 2.23
CA LEU A 74 1.22 4.08 3.37
C LEU A 74 0.08 3.69 4.30
N CYS A 75 0.30 2.61 5.04
CA CYS A 75 -0.45 2.23 6.22
C CYS A 75 0.51 2.25 7.41
N TYR A 76 0.15 2.92 8.51
CA TYR A 76 1.00 2.97 9.69
C TYR A 76 0.25 2.49 10.94
N GLU A 77 1.01 1.89 11.85
CA GLU A 77 0.51 1.46 13.16
C GLU A 77 0.58 2.63 14.15
N HIS A 78 -0.55 2.93 14.79
CA HIS A 78 -0.76 4.20 15.50
C HIS A 78 -0.12 4.26 16.89
N SER A 79 0.18 3.12 17.54
CA SER A 79 0.75 3.10 18.90
C SER A 79 2.14 3.73 18.98
N THR A 80 2.84 3.82 17.85
CA THR A 80 4.22 4.31 17.78
C THR A 80 4.37 5.82 17.57
N ALA A 81 3.42 6.47 16.90
CA ALA A 81 3.55 7.86 16.49
C ALA A 81 2.21 8.51 16.13
N GLU A 82 2.16 9.84 16.28
CA GLU A 82 1.06 10.68 15.81
C GLU A 82 1.23 11.06 14.33
N GLY A 83 0.12 11.39 13.67
CA GLY A 83 0.10 11.67 12.22
C GLY A 83 1.06 12.77 11.77
N VAL A 84 1.33 13.78 12.61
CA VAL A 84 2.28 14.87 12.27
C VAL A 84 3.69 14.35 11.99
N ALA A 85 4.16 13.34 12.74
CA ALA A 85 5.48 12.77 12.54
C ALA A 85 5.53 11.96 11.23
N VAL A 86 4.43 11.27 10.89
CA VAL A 86 4.30 10.49 9.66
C VAL A 86 4.27 11.41 8.44
N VAL A 87 3.52 12.52 8.50
CA VAL A 87 3.48 13.51 7.42
C VAL A 87 4.87 14.11 7.17
N GLN A 88 5.58 14.50 8.23
CA GLN A 88 6.93 15.03 8.10
C GLN A 88 7.89 14.02 7.47
N LEU A 89 7.81 12.74 7.86
CA LEU A 89 8.60 11.67 7.24
C LEU A 89 8.31 11.56 5.74
N VAL A 90 7.04 11.57 5.32
CA VAL A 90 6.65 11.47 3.90
C VAL A 90 7.17 12.67 3.12
N GLU A 91 7.00 13.88 3.64
CA GLU A 91 7.51 15.09 2.99
C GLU A 91 9.03 15.04 2.79
N ASP A 92 9.77 14.58 3.80
CA ASP A 92 11.23 14.48 3.72
C ASP A 92 11.69 13.40 2.73
N VAL A 93 10.99 12.26 2.67
CA VAL A 93 11.24 11.22 1.65
C VAL A 93 10.97 11.75 0.25
N LEU A 94 9.85 12.43 0.03
CA LEU A 94 9.50 13.00 -1.29
C LEU A 94 10.53 14.04 -1.74
N LYS A 95 10.93 14.96 -0.86
CA LYS A 95 11.99 15.95 -1.15
C LYS A 95 13.31 15.26 -1.54
N GLN A 96 13.66 14.16 -0.88
CA GLN A 96 14.86 13.40 -1.22
C GLN A 96 14.75 12.76 -2.61
N VAL A 97 13.61 12.14 -2.92
CA VAL A 97 13.35 11.53 -4.25
C VAL A 97 13.46 12.59 -5.34
N ASP A 98 12.83 13.75 -5.17
CA ASP A 98 12.86 14.85 -6.14
C ASP A 98 14.27 15.44 -6.34
N SER A 99 15.12 15.38 -5.31
CA SER A 99 16.50 15.87 -5.38
C SER A 99 17.49 14.90 -6.03
N GLN A 100 17.10 13.63 -6.25
CA GLN A 100 17.99 12.65 -6.87
C GLN A 100 18.11 12.91 -8.38
N PRO A 101 19.33 12.91 -8.95
CA PRO A 101 19.50 13.09 -10.39
C PRO A 101 18.88 11.93 -11.15
N GLU A 102 18.13 12.22 -12.20
CA GLU A 102 17.61 11.20 -13.13
C GLU A 102 18.80 10.43 -13.74
N GLY A 103 18.88 9.13 -13.45
CA GLY A 103 19.98 8.28 -13.90
C GLY A 103 21.12 8.17 -12.87
N GLY A 104 20.79 7.76 -11.64
CA GLY A 104 21.77 7.45 -10.61
C GLY A 104 22.91 6.60 -11.16
N ASN A 105 24.15 7.03 -10.89
CA ASN A 105 25.35 6.30 -11.26
C ASN A 105 25.25 4.85 -10.76
N VAL A 106 24.97 3.91 -11.66
CA VAL A 106 25.11 2.46 -11.41
C VAL A 106 26.61 2.13 -11.42
N SER A 107 27.39 2.87 -10.64
CA SER A 107 28.84 2.69 -10.52
C SER A 107 29.08 1.59 -9.51
N ASN A 108 29.61 0.46 -9.99
CA ASN A 108 30.20 -0.63 -9.20
C ASN A 108 29.46 -0.92 -7.89
N GLN A 109 28.14 -1.18 -7.96
CA GLN A 109 27.47 -1.71 -6.79
C GLN A 109 28.06 -3.09 -6.48
N PRO A 110 28.49 -3.35 -5.23
CA PRO A 110 28.89 -4.69 -4.84
C PRO A 110 27.73 -5.64 -5.12
N GLN A 111 28.04 -6.83 -5.62
CA GLN A 111 27.04 -7.86 -5.88
C GLN A 111 26.27 -8.15 -4.59
N LEU A 112 25.02 -7.69 -4.54
CA LEU A 112 24.14 -7.90 -3.39
C LEU A 112 23.75 -9.38 -3.34
N SER A 113 23.64 -9.94 -2.14
CA SER A 113 23.04 -11.26 -1.98
C SER A 113 21.56 -11.21 -2.40
N PRO A 114 21.03 -12.24 -3.07
CA PRO A 114 19.61 -12.31 -3.39
C PRO A 114 18.74 -12.15 -2.14
N ALA A 115 17.54 -11.58 -2.32
CA ALA A 115 16.55 -11.53 -1.27
C ALA A 115 16.19 -12.96 -0.81
N VAL A 116 16.06 -13.15 0.50
CA VAL A 116 15.70 -14.45 1.09
C VAL A 116 14.18 -14.50 1.28
N ARG A 117 13.54 -15.52 0.70
CA ARG A 117 12.11 -15.76 0.91
C ARG A 117 11.88 -16.24 2.34
N LEU A 118 10.94 -15.61 3.04
CA LEU A 118 10.45 -16.10 4.34
C LEU A 118 9.43 -17.22 4.09
N GLU A 119 9.69 -18.40 4.64
CA GLU A 119 8.83 -19.58 4.51
C GLU A 119 8.01 -19.80 5.77
N TRP A 120 6.76 -20.23 5.60
CA TRP A 120 5.84 -20.54 6.68
C TRP A 120 5.38 -21.98 6.56
N SER A 121 5.51 -22.75 7.64
CA SER A 121 4.95 -24.10 7.72
C SER A 121 3.50 -24.02 8.20
N LEU A 122 2.56 -24.28 7.30
CA LEU A 122 1.14 -24.17 7.58
C LEU A 122 0.61 -25.50 8.13
N ASP A 123 0.15 -25.49 9.38
CA ASP A 123 -0.60 -26.59 9.96
C ASP A 123 -2.12 -26.33 9.91
N GLN A 124 -2.91 -27.32 10.29
CA GLN A 124 -4.36 -27.23 10.25
C GLN A 124 -4.92 -26.18 11.22
N SER A 125 -4.21 -25.87 12.31
CA SER A 125 -4.62 -24.82 13.26
C SER A 125 -4.45 -23.43 12.64
N LEU A 126 -3.31 -23.20 11.98
CA LEU A 126 -2.99 -21.95 11.31
C LEU A 126 -3.92 -21.69 10.12
N GLN A 127 -4.25 -22.73 9.35
CA GLN A 127 -5.24 -22.64 8.27
C GLN A 127 -6.62 -22.19 8.78
N ARG A 128 -7.06 -22.68 9.95
CA ARG A 128 -8.34 -22.24 10.55
C ARG A 128 -8.28 -20.78 10.99
N ILE A 129 -7.16 -20.33 11.56
CA ILE A 129 -6.96 -18.93 11.95
C ILE A 129 -6.98 -18.02 10.71
N MET A 130 -6.32 -18.41 9.62
CA MET A 130 -6.33 -17.67 8.37
C MET A 130 -7.75 -17.56 7.80
N TYR A 131 -8.53 -18.64 7.82
CA TYR A 131 -9.93 -18.62 7.37
C TYR A 131 -10.79 -17.68 8.23
N GLN A 132 -10.63 -17.74 9.56
CA GLN A 132 -11.35 -16.86 10.47
C GLN A 132 -10.95 -15.38 10.26
N ALA A 133 -9.66 -15.10 10.05
CA ALA A 133 -9.16 -13.75 9.80
C ALA A 133 -9.72 -13.18 8.50
N ALA A 134 -9.74 -13.98 7.42
CA ALA A 134 -10.36 -13.60 6.15
C ALA A 134 -11.85 -13.29 6.32
N HIS A 135 -12.59 -14.16 7.01
CA HIS A 135 -14.02 -13.96 7.26
C HIS A 135 -14.33 -12.75 8.16
N ASN A 136 -13.45 -12.40 9.09
CA ASN A 136 -13.63 -11.24 9.96
C ASN A 136 -13.31 -9.91 9.24
N LEU A 137 -12.46 -9.97 8.21
CA LEU A 137 -12.03 -8.79 7.47
C LEU A 137 -13.02 -8.39 6.37
N ASP A 138 -13.60 -9.38 5.70
CA ASP A 138 -14.57 -9.22 4.61
C ASP A 138 -15.98 -8.89 5.12
#